data_AF-A0A5C7X024-F1
#
_entry.id   AF-A0A5C7X024-F1
#
_cell.length_a   1.000
_cell.length_b   1.000
_cell.length_c   1.000
_cell.angle_alpha   90.00
_cell.angle_beta   90.00
_cell.angle_gamma   90.00
#
_symmetry.space_group_name_H-M   'P 1'
#
loop_
_entity.id
_entity.type
_entity.pdbx_description
1 polymer ?
#
loop_
_entity_poly.entity_id
_entity_poly.type
_entity_poly.pdbx_seq_one_letter_code
_entity_poly.pdbx_strand_id
1 'polypeptide(L)' 'MTDSSASPSDAGPPTRELADIPAVEVITRAAVMLMSAAAEKLGLSAPDPDTSEHRDLDEARRLITALAGLVSASAE' A
#
# COMPACT_ATOMS: atom_id res chain seq x y z
N MET A 1 23.80 -38.80 -15.36
CA MET A 1 22.32 -38.81 -15.48
C MET A 1 21.74 -38.58 -14.10
N THR A 2 21.47 -37.31 -13.78
CA THR A 2 20.56 -36.92 -12.70
C THR A 2 19.89 -35.66 -13.21
N ASP A 3 18.76 -35.85 -13.90
CA ASP A 3 17.85 -34.79 -14.31
C ASP A 3 17.24 -34.22 -13.03
N SER A 4 17.52 -32.95 -12.73
CA SER A 4 16.95 -32.28 -11.57
C SER A 4 15.55 -31.79 -11.95
N SER A 5 14.56 -32.64 -11.70
CA SER A 5 13.15 -32.35 -11.95
C SER A 5 12.65 -31.22 -11.04
N ALA A 6 12.53 -30.01 -11.59
CA ALA A 6 11.84 -28.89 -10.95
C ALA A 6 10.33 -29.21 -10.83
N SER A 7 9.82 -29.17 -9.60
CA SER A 7 8.41 -29.47 -9.28
C SER A 7 7.51 -28.25 -9.55
N PRO A 8 6.27 -28.41 -10.06
CA PRO A 8 5.43 -27.31 -10.54
C PRO A 8 4.63 -26.57 -9.44
N SER A 9 5.09 -26.57 -8.19
CA SER A 9 4.29 -26.15 -7.02
C SER A 9 4.71 -24.84 -6.34
N ASP A 10 5.53 -24.01 -6.97
CA ASP A 10 5.88 -22.66 -6.46
C ASP A 10 4.99 -21.55 -7.05
N ALA A 11 3.77 -21.90 -7.46
CA ALA A 11 2.85 -20.95 -8.10
C ALA A 11 2.19 -20.02 -7.06
N GLY A 12 3.00 -19.17 -6.42
CA GLY A 12 2.53 -17.92 -5.84
C GLY A 12 1.82 -17.07 -6.92
N PRO A 13 1.00 -16.08 -6.53
CA PRO A 13 0.39 -15.18 -7.49
C PRO A 13 1.46 -14.60 -8.43
N PRO A 14 1.18 -14.45 -9.73
CA PRO A 14 2.17 -14.04 -10.71
C PRO A 14 2.75 -12.68 -10.31
N THR A 15 4.04 -12.67 -9.95
CA THR A 15 4.82 -11.45 -9.74
C THR A 15 4.99 -10.75 -11.08
N ARG A 16 4.51 -9.51 -11.18
CA ARG A 16 4.71 -8.66 -12.35
C ARG A 16 5.98 -7.83 -12.19
N GLU A 17 6.76 -7.74 -13.26
CA GLU A 17 7.91 -6.84 -13.31
C GLU A 17 7.47 -5.38 -13.22
N LEU A 18 8.13 -4.59 -12.37
CA LEU A 18 7.80 -3.17 -12.20
C LEU A 18 7.95 -2.37 -13.50
N ALA A 19 8.85 -2.79 -14.38
CA ALA A 19 9.07 -2.18 -15.69
C ALA A 19 7.82 -2.25 -16.60
N ASP A 20 6.95 -3.24 -16.38
CA ASP A 20 5.75 -3.47 -17.18
C ASP A 20 4.50 -2.78 -16.59
N ILE A 21 4.61 -2.15 -15.41
CA ILE A 21 3.49 -1.54 -14.71
C ILE A 21 3.38 -0.05 -15.08
N PRO A 22 2.22 0.42 -15.56
CA PRO A 22 2.00 1.84 -15.82
C PRO A 22 2.20 2.68 -14.56
N ALA A 23 2.83 3.85 -14.68
CA ALA A 23 3.06 4.77 -13.56
C ALA A 23 1.76 5.13 -12.81
N VAL A 24 0.66 5.32 -13.55
CA VAL A 24 -0.67 5.59 -12.96
C VAL A 24 -1.14 4.47 -12.03
N GLU A 25 -0.85 3.20 -12.35
CA GLU A 25 -1.20 2.07 -11.49
C GLU A 25 -0.36 2.08 -10.20
N VAL A 26 0.93 2.39 -10.30
CA VAL A 26 1.83 2.50 -9.13
C VAL A 26 1.39 3.64 -8.21
N ILE A 27 1.14 4.82 -8.77
CA ILE A 27 0.73 6.01 -8.03
C ILE A 27 -0.61 5.78 -7.34
N THR A 28 -1.60 5.24 -8.03
CA THR A 28 -2.93 4.99 -7.46
C THR A 28 -2.89 3.94 -6.34
N ARG A 29 -2.07 2.88 -6.49
CA ARG A 29 -1.85 1.91 -5.40
C ARG A 29 -1.17 2.54 -4.19
N ALA A 30 -0.14 3.36 -4.41
CA ALA A 30 0.52 4.09 -3.32
C ALA A 30 -0.44 5.04 -2.61
N ALA A 31 -1.29 5.75 -3.36
CA ALA A 31 -2.30 6.64 -2.80
C ALA A 31 -3.31 5.89 -1.91
N VAL A 32 -3.82 4.74 -2.38
CA VAL A 32 -4.71 3.89 -1.58
C VAL A 32 -4.00 3.38 -0.32
N MET A 33 -2.75 2.91 -0.42
CA MET A 33 -2.00 2.45 0.76
C MET A 33 -1.80 3.57 1.80
N LEU A 34 -1.43 4.78 1.38
CA LEU A 34 -1.28 5.93 2.28
C LEU A 34 -2.61 6.32 2.92
N MET A 35 -3.71 6.33 2.15
CA MET A 35 -5.06 6.63 2.65
C MET A 35 -5.53 5.60 3.68
N SER A 36 -5.38 4.31 3.38
CA SER A 36 -5.77 3.23 4.28
C SER A 36 -4.94 3.23 5.56
N ALA A 37 -3.63 3.45 5.45
CA ALA A 37 -2.76 3.57 6.63
C ALA A 37 -3.13 4.80 7.48
N ALA A 38 -3.46 5.93 6.86
CA ALA A 38 -3.92 7.11 7.58
C ALA A 38 -5.24 6.85 8.31
N ALA A 39 -6.20 6.17 7.67
CA ALA A 39 -7.48 5.81 8.28
C ALA A 39 -7.29 4.92 9.52
N GLU A 40 -6.36 3.95 9.44
CA GLU A 40 -5.98 3.10 10.58
C GLU A 40 -5.43 3.95 11.74
N LYS A 41 -4.52 4.87 11.45
CA LYS A 41 -3.92 5.77 12.45
C LYS A 41 -4.87 6.83 12.98
N LEU A 42 -5.95 7.14 12.27
CA LEU A 42 -7.04 7.96 12.79
C LEU A 42 -8.01 7.14 13.68
N GLY A 43 -7.83 5.82 13.77
CA GLY A 43 -8.73 4.91 14.47
C GLY A 43 -10.01 4.57 13.72
N LEU A 44 -10.16 5.02 12.47
CA LEU A 44 -11.40 4.91 11.69
C LEU A 44 -11.75 3.46 11.27
N SER A 45 -10.79 2.54 11.41
CA SER A 45 -11.01 1.10 11.19
C SER A 45 -11.70 0.41 12.37
N ALA A 46 -11.77 1.04 13.54
CA ALA A 46 -12.39 0.50 14.74
C ALA A 46 -13.87 0.94 14.89
N PRO A 47 -14.70 0.21 15.66
CA PRO A 47 -16.08 0.61 15.94
C PRO A 47 -16.20 1.98 16.63
N ASP A 48 -15.24 2.29 17.51
CA ASP A 48 -15.09 3.60 18.14
C ASP A 48 -13.69 4.15 17.84
N PRO A 49 -13.58 5.19 17.00
CA PRO A 49 -12.30 5.76 16.62
C PRO A 49 -11.48 6.33 17.78
N ASP A 50 -12.13 6.85 18.83
CA ASP A 50 -11.44 7.50 19.96
C ASP A 50 -10.78 6.50 20.92
N THR A 51 -11.20 5.24 20.87
CA THR A 51 -10.67 4.16 21.72
C THR A 51 -9.84 3.12 20.94
N SER A 52 -9.56 3.36 19.66
CA SER A 52 -8.75 2.46 18.83
C SER A 52 -7.31 2.32 19.35
N GLU A 53 -6.85 1.07 19.47
CA GLU A 53 -5.47 0.73 19.84
C GLU A 53 -4.43 1.19 18.80
N HIS A 54 -4.86 1.43 17.57
CA HIS A 54 -3.99 1.84 16.46
C HIS A 54 -3.97 3.35 16.23
N ARG A 55 -4.75 4.11 17.01
CA ARG A 55 -4.85 5.57 16.87
C ARG A 55 -3.53 6.25 17.23
N ASP A 56 -2.99 6.97 16.26
CA ASP A 56 -1.79 7.82 16.36
C ASP A 56 -1.97 9.03 15.44
N LEU A 57 -2.31 10.19 16.04
CA LEU A 57 -2.61 11.39 15.28
C LEU A 57 -1.38 12.03 14.63
N ASP A 58 -0.19 11.81 15.20
CA ASP A 58 1.05 12.34 14.65
C ASP A 58 1.47 11.55 13.41
N GLU A 59 1.33 10.23 13.46
CA GLU A 59 1.60 9.36 12.31
C GLU A 59 0.54 9.54 11.21
N ALA A 60 -0.74 9.67 11.58
CA ALA A 60 -1.81 9.99 10.63
C ALA A 60 -1.52 11.27 9.85
N ARG A 61 -1.05 12.33 10.54
CA ARG A 61 -0.70 13.60 9.90
C ARG A 61 0.41 13.43 8.85
N ARG A 62 1.44 12.65 9.17
CA ARG A 62 2.56 12.38 8.24
C ARG A 62 2.08 11.67 6.98
N LEU A 63 1.24 10.64 7.12
CA LEU A 63 0.68 9.89 6.00
C LEU A 63 -0.21 10.78 5.12
N ILE A 64 -1.05 11.63 5.72
CA ILE A 64 -1.89 12.59 4.98
C ILE A 64 -1.04 13.62 4.22
N THR A 65 0.01 14.16 4.83
CA THR A 65 0.91 15.10 4.15
C THR A 65 1.65 14.42 2.99
N ALA A 66 2.11 13.18 3.16
CA ALA A 66 2.73 12.41 2.09
C ALA A 66 1.74 12.15 0.93
N LEU A 67 0.50 11.76 1.25
CA LEU A 67 -0.56 11.57 0.25
C LEU A 67 -0.88 12.85 -0.51
N ALA A 68 -0.99 13.98 0.19
CA ALA A 68 -1.22 15.28 -0.44
C ALA A 68 -0.09 15.62 -1.43
N GLY A 69 1.17 15.43 -1.02
CA GLY A 69 2.32 15.63 -1.90
C GLY A 69 2.31 14.72 -3.12
N LEU A 70 2.00 13.42 -2.94
CA LEU A 70 1.86 12.47 -4.04
C LEU A 70 0.77 12.90 -5.04
N VAL A 71 -0.41 13.25 -4.54
CA VAL A 71 -1.55 13.66 -5.37
C VAL A 71 -1.23 14.93 -6.15
N SER A 72 -0.66 15.95 -5.48
CA SER A 72 -0.26 17.19 -6.13
C SER A 72 0.77 16.97 -7.24
N ALA A 73 1.82 16.19 -6.97
CA ALA A 73 2.84 15.89 -7.97
C ALA A 73 2.32 15.02 -9.13
N SER A 74 1.33 14.16 -8.88
CA SER A 74 0.74 13.29 -9.91
C SER A 74 -0.22 14.00 -10.86
N ALA A 75 -0.63 15.23 -10.54
CA ALA A 75 -1.53 16.03 -11.36
C ALA A 75 -0.81 16.91 -12.39
N GLU A 76 0.51 17.02 -12.31
CA GLU A 76 1.37 17.68 -13.31
C GLU A 76 1.54 16.83 -14.57
#